data_AF-A0A933S8P9-F1
#
_entry.id   AF-A0A933S8P9-F1
#
_cell.length_a   1.000
_cell.length_b   1.000
_cell.length_c   1.000
_cell.angle_alpha   90.00
_cell.angle_beta   90.00
_cell.angle_gamma   90.00
#
_symmetry.space_group_name_H-M   'P 1'
#
loop_
_entity.id
_entity.type
_entity.pdbx_description
1 polymer ?
#
loop_
_entity_poly.entity_id
_entity_poly.type
_entity_poly.pdbx_seq_one_letter_code
_entity_poly.pdbx_strand_id
1 'polypeptide(L)'
;MTEHVPFSSHELKNPKLVSETLLECIKTGDLESFRDVLSAHLVTANKMHLAKKAGIGRRTLYDIMDPKKKFNPELSTVSAVIRALAA
;
A
#
# COMPACT_ATOMS: atom_id res chain seq x y z
N MET A 1 4.98 23.61 0.64
CA MET A 1 5.73 22.47 0.10
C MET A 1 6.07 21.58 1.27
N THR A 2 5.23 20.59 1.55
CA THR A 2 5.48 19.63 2.63
C THR A 2 6.51 18.64 2.09
N GLU A 3 7.70 18.64 2.67
CA GLU A 3 8.76 17.71 2.30
C GLU A 3 8.28 16.28 2.57
N HIS A 4 8.23 15.47 1.52
CA HIS A 4 7.95 14.04 1.63
C HIS A 4 9.23 13.38 2.13
N VAL A 5 9.38 13.29 3.45
CA VAL A 5 10.49 12.56 4.06
C VAL A 5 10.23 11.08 3.80
N PRO A 6 11.06 10.39 2.99
CA PRO A 6 10.84 8.97 2.72
C PRO A 6 10.97 8.20 4.04
N PHE A 7 9.93 7.44 4.39
CA PHE A 7 9.90 6.58 5.56
C PHE A 7 11.18 5.71 5.62
N SER A 8 11.97 5.93 6.67
CA SER A 8 13.27 5.27 6.87
C SER A 8 13.09 3.78 7.23
N SER A 9 13.19 2.92 6.21
CA SER A 9 13.65 1.51 6.11
C SER A 9 13.37 0.43 7.18
N HIS A 10 13.06 0.72 8.44
CA HIS A 10 12.72 -0.27 9.49
C HIS A 10 11.24 -0.23 9.88
N GLU A 11 10.62 0.94 9.94
CA GLU A 11 9.21 1.11 10.31
C GLU A 11 8.27 0.51 9.26
N LEU A 12 8.63 0.65 7.98
CA LEU A 12 7.92 0.03 6.85
C LEU A 12 7.99 -1.50 6.84
N LYS A 13 8.83 -2.13 7.67
CA LYS A 13 8.88 -3.59 7.81
C LYS A 13 8.07 -4.10 9.01
N ASN A 14 7.52 -3.20 9.83
CA ASN A 14 6.68 -3.58 10.96
C ASN A 14 5.22 -3.69 10.52
N PRO A 15 4.66 -4.90 10.37
CA PRO A 15 3.31 -5.09 9.83
C PRO A 15 2.23 -4.49 10.74
N LYS A 16 2.48 -4.39 12.04
CA LYS A 16 1.54 -3.79 13.00
C LYS A 16 1.45 -2.27 12.80
N LEU A 17 2.60 -1.62 12.72
CA LEU A 17 2.68 -0.17 12.49
C LEU A 17 2.04 0.21 11.15
N VAL A 18 2.37 -0.52 10.08
CA VAL A 18 1.76 -0.29 8.75
C VAL A 18 0.24 -0.45 8.79
N SER A 19 -0.28 -1.48 9.47
CA SER A 19 -1.72 -1.71 9.57
C SER A 19 -2.44 -0.60 10.36
N GLU A 20 -1.85 -0.14 11.46
CA GLU A 20 -2.38 0.96 12.27
C GLU A 20 -2.40 2.27 11.47
N THR A 21 -1.32 2.58 10.74
CA THR A 21 -1.25 3.77 9.89
C THR A 21 -2.29 3.72 8.76
N LEU A 22 -2.41 2.59 8.05
CA LEU A 22 -3.40 2.43 6.98
C LEU A 22 -4.83 2.59 7.51
N LEU A 23 -5.13 2.07 8.70
CA LEU A 23 -6.44 2.25 9.33
C LEU A 23 -6.70 3.70 9.71
N GLU A 24 -5.70 4.40 10.23
CA GLU A 24 -5.83 5.81 10.58
C GLU A 24 -6.10 6.68 9.34
N CYS A 25 -5.40 6.43 8.24
CA CYS A 25 -5.68 7.09 6.96
C CYS A 25 -7.13 6.87 6.49
N ILE A 26 -7.70 5.68 6.68
CA ILE A 26 -9.11 5.42 6.35
C ILE A 26 -10.04 6.25 7.24
N LYS A 27 -9.77 6.33 8.55
CA LYS A 27 -10.60 7.11 9.49
C LYS A 27 -10.58 8.61 9.20
N THR A 28 -9.42 9.15 8.83
CA THR A 28 -9.24 10.58 8.54
C THR A 28 -9.61 10.95 7.10
N GLY A 29 -9.76 9.95 6.22
CA GLY A 29 -10.02 10.16 4.80
C GLY A 29 -8.77 10.54 3.99
N ASP A 30 -7.57 10.39 4.57
CA ASP A 30 -6.30 10.70 3.93
C ASP A 30 -5.85 9.58 2.97
N LEU A 31 -6.46 9.55 1.79
CA LEU A 31 -6.18 8.54 0.76
C LEU A 31 -4.82 8.72 0.08
N GLU A 32 -4.24 9.91 0.13
CA GLU A 32 -2.89 10.16 -0.41
C GLU A 32 -1.84 9.49 0.49
N SER A 33 -1.88 9.76 1.80
CA SER A 33 -0.99 9.10 2.76
C SER A 33 -1.24 7.58 2.80
N PHE A 34 -2.49 7.13 2.68
CA PHE A 34 -2.80 5.71 2.57
C PHE A 34 -2.03 5.06 1.42
N ARG A 35 -2.08 5.70 0.25
CA ARG A 35 -1.40 5.21 -0.95
C ARG A 35 0.11 5.19 -0.74
N ASP A 36 0.67 6.24 -0.17
CA ASP A 36 2.12 6.35 0.01
C ASP A 36 2.65 5.27 0.95
N VAL A 37 1.97 5.06 2.08
CA VAL A 37 2.31 4.01 3.04
C VAL A 37 2.18 2.62 2.41
N LEU A 38 1.06 2.36 1.71
CA LEU A 38 0.85 1.09 1.02
C LEU A 38 1.94 0.87 -0.05
N SER A 39 2.24 1.88 -0.86
CA SER A 39 3.23 1.80 -1.93
C SER A 39 4.64 1.58 -1.39
N ALA A 40 5.02 2.28 -0.33
CA ALA A 40 6.31 2.10 0.33
C ALA A 40 6.46 0.66 0.85
N HIS A 41 5.41 0.10 1.44
CA HIS A 41 5.40 -1.29 1.88
C HIS A 41 5.48 -2.27 0.70
N LEU A 42 4.74 -2.01 -0.39
CA LEU A 42 4.75 -2.80 -1.62
C LEU A 42 6.10 -2.83 -2.34
N VAL A 43 6.89 -1.75 -2.28
CA VAL A 43 8.25 -1.70 -2.85
C VAL A 43 9.19 -2.68 -2.16
N THR A 44 8.96 -3.01 -0.88
CA THR A 44 9.79 -3.97 -0.14
C THR A 44 9.48 -5.43 -0.50
N ALA A 45 8.34 -5.70 -1.15
CA ALA A 45 7.87 -7.05 -1.48
C ALA A 45 8.16 -7.45 -2.94
N ASN A 46 8.28 -8.77 -3.19
CA ASN A 46 8.34 -9.27 -4.56
C ASN A 46 6.97 -9.12 -5.24
N LYS A 47 6.86 -8.13 -6.13
CA LYS A 47 5.62 -7.71 -6.81
C LYS A 47 4.93 -8.84 -7.57
N MET A 48 5.69 -9.73 -8.22
CA MET A 48 5.11 -10.85 -8.96
C MET A 48 4.50 -11.88 -8.01
N HIS A 49 5.23 -12.21 -6.95
CA HIS A 49 4.76 -13.16 -5.95
C HIS A 49 3.53 -12.61 -5.22
N LEU A 50 3.55 -11.32 -4.88
CA LEU A 50 2.44 -10.65 -4.22
C LEU A 50 1.19 -10.61 -5.09
N ALA A 51 1.31 -10.22 -6.36
CA ALA A 51 0.17 -10.22 -7.28
C ALA A 51 -0.48 -11.60 -7.39
N LYS A 52 0.34 -12.66 -7.48
CA LYS A 52 -0.13 -14.06 -7.50
C LYS A 52 -0.83 -14.43 -6.19
N LYS A 53 -0.27 -14.06 -5.04
CA LYS A 53 -0.82 -14.36 -3.70
C LYS A 53 -2.12 -13.61 -3.43
N ALA A 54 -2.21 -12.36 -3.87
CA ALA A 54 -3.41 -11.54 -3.78
C ALA A 54 -4.49 -11.90 -4.82
N GLY A 55 -4.16 -12.72 -5.83
CA GLY A 55 -5.10 -13.07 -6.90
C GLY A 55 -5.46 -11.90 -7.81
N ILE A 56 -4.59 -10.90 -7.93
CA ILE A 56 -4.82 -9.70 -8.76
C ILE A 56 -3.87 -9.62 -9.95
N GLY A 57 -4.26 -8.88 -10.98
CA GLY A 57 -3.39 -8.59 -12.11
C GLY A 57 -2.18 -7.74 -11.69
N ARG A 58 -1.00 -8.01 -12.28
CA ARG A 58 0.21 -7.19 -12.05
C ARG A 58 -0.05 -5.71 -12.33
N ARG A 59 -0.80 -5.40 -13.38
CA ARG A 59 -1.17 -4.03 -13.75
C ARG A 59 -1.95 -3.32 -12.64
N THR A 60 -2.89 -4.02 -11.99
CA THR A 60 -3.62 -3.48 -10.83
C THR A 60 -2.67 -3.07 -9.71
N LEU A 61 -1.66 -3.90 -9.42
CA LEU A 61 -0.66 -3.57 -8.41
C LEU A 61 0.17 -2.33 -8.79
N TYR A 62 0.59 -2.21 -10.05
CA TYR A 62 1.30 -1.01 -10.52
C TYR A 62 0.42 0.24 -10.51
N ASP A 63 -0.86 0.11 -10.87
CA ASP A 63 -1.81 1.22 -10.90
C ASP A 63 -2.08 1.77 -9.49
N ILE A 64 -2.17 0.89 -8.48
CA ILE A 64 -2.24 1.26 -7.06
C ILE A 64 -1.03 2.12 -6.66
N MET A 65 0.16 1.78 -7.15
CA MET A 65 1.41 2.45 -6.79
C MET A 65 1.75 3.69 -7.64
N ASP A 66 1.05 3.93 -8.76
CA ASP A 66 1.43 4.97 -9.73
C ASP A 66 0.94 6.37 -9.32
N PRO A 67 1.80 7.26 -8.77
CA PRO A 67 1.37 8.57 -8.24
C PRO A 67 0.64 9.44 -9.26
N LYS A 68 0.80 9.19 -10.57
CA LYS A 68 0.13 9.94 -11.64
C LYS A 68 -1.33 9.53 -11.86
N LYS A 69 -1.75 8.39 -11.32
CA LYS A 69 -3.13 7.90 -11.43
C LYS A 69 -3.94 8.29 -10.20
N LYS A 70 -5.24 8.56 -10.42
CA LYS A 70 -6.18 8.71 -9.30
C LYS A 70 -6.22 7.42 -8.49
N PHE A 71 -5.97 7.55 -7.19
CA PHE A 71 -6.07 6.44 -6.27
C PHE A 71 -7.54 6.17 -5.94
N ASN A 72 -8.12 5.14 -6.54
CA ASN A 72 -9.51 4.72 -6.28
C ASN A 72 -9.69 3.20 -6.50
N PRO A 73 -8.94 2.35 -5.79
CA PRO A 73 -9.13 0.90 -5.86
C PRO A 73 -10.44 0.48 -5.19
N GLU A 74 -11.01 -0.64 -5.62
CA GLU A 74 -12.08 -1.28 -4.87
C GLU A 74 -11.57 -1.77 -3.51
N LEU A 75 -12.43 -1.74 -2.49
CA LEU A 75 -12.11 -2.28 -1.16
C LEU A 75 -11.68 -3.75 -1.21
N SER A 76 -12.26 -4.53 -2.14
CA SER A 76 -11.89 -5.92 -2.43
C SER A 76 -10.41 -6.04 -2.81
N THR A 77 -9.93 -5.14 -3.66
CA THR A 77 -8.55 -5.11 -4.14
C THR A 77 -7.60 -4.72 -3.01
N VAL A 78 -7.95 -3.69 -2.23
CA VAL A 78 -7.17 -3.25 -1.05
C VAL A 78 -7.06 -4.38 -0.03
N SER A 79 -8.19 -5.03 0.30
CA SER A 79 -8.23 -6.16 1.23
C SER A 79 -7.36 -7.32 0.75
N ALA A 80 -7.43 -7.69 -0.54
CA ALA A 80 -6.62 -8.76 -1.11
C ALA A 80 -5.11 -8.48 -1.01
N VAL A 81 -4.69 -7.24 -1.29
CA VAL A 81 -3.30 -6.80 -1.18
C VAL A 81 -2.81 -6.84 0.27
N ILE A 82 -3.58 -6.27 1.20
CA ILE A 82 -3.21 -6.24 2.63
C ILE A 82 -3.12 -7.67 3.19
N ARG A 83 -4.08 -8.55 2.87
CA ARG A 83 -4.04 -9.96 3.29
C ARG A 83 -2.82 -10.71 2.74
N ALA A 84 -2.44 -10.44 1.49
CA ALA A 84 -1.29 -11.07 0.88
C ALA A 84 0.05 -10.61 1.51
N LEU A 85 0.09 -9.38 2.04
CA LEU A 85 1.24 -8.82 2.76
C LEU A 85 1.37 -9.35 4.19
N ALA A 86 0.25 -9.60 4.87
CA ALA A 86 0.22 -10.07 6.26
C ALA A 86 0.47 -11.58 6.43
N ALA A 87 0.24 -12.37 5.36
CA ALA A 87 0.47 -13.80 5.33
C ALA A 87 1.91 -14.14 4.89
#